data_AF-A0A2R5L298-F1
#
_entry.id   AF-A0A2R5L298-F1
#
_cell.length_a   1.000
_cell.length_b   1.000
_cell.length_c   1.000
_cell.angle_alpha   90.00
_cell.angle_beta   90.00
_cell.angle_gamma   90.00
#
_symmetry.space_group_name_H-M   'P 1'
#
loop_
_entity.id
_entity.type
_entity.pdbx_description
1 polymer ?
#
loop_
_entity_poly.entity_id
_entity_poly.type
_entity_poly.pdbx_seq_one_letter_code
_entity_poly.pdbx_strand_id
1 'polypeptide(L)'
;PIPSDDDVGSCSEHYPLEDMVQGPSLSKLDKTLIESWTAANNTGGVFNYGVDNVPTKILPGKYGIVVQLNKDRATMRRKPAPFQHVQEPFSDNHFNFSKIPHSELLLDITIHRSNSPDAPALEGSLIVNTAPICPTHCLLLPSPARHCPQLLDQDGLHFALSTVFLSASRSFRVGLNSLCALASVNHYHYHAYYLQQRLYLETADVVQVSGPCYTFADYFAPGFVFQIRSHSLPRD
;
A
#
# COMPACT_ATOMS: atom_id res chain seq x y z
N PRO A 1 -28.83 -13.52 30.01
CA PRO A 1 -29.29 -12.34 29.24
C PRO A 1 -28.21 -11.92 28.24
N ILE A 2 -28.41 -12.30 26.98
CA ILE A 2 -27.59 -11.88 25.85
C ILE A 2 -27.96 -10.41 25.60
N PRO A 3 -27.01 -9.46 25.51
CA PRO A 3 -27.34 -8.08 25.17
C PRO A 3 -27.91 -8.03 23.76
N SER A 4 -29.01 -7.29 23.59
CA SER A 4 -29.65 -7.01 22.30
C SER A 4 -28.69 -6.31 21.33
N ASP A 5 -28.70 -6.73 20.07
CA ASP A 5 -27.83 -6.26 18.97
C ASP A 5 -28.09 -4.81 18.50
N ASP A 6 -28.95 -4.05 19.18
CA ASP A 6 -29.48 -2.78 18.68
C ASP A 6 -28.67 -1.52 19.07
N ASP A 7 -27.47 -1.67 19.63
CA ASP A 7 -26.66 -0.51 20.10
C ASP A 7 -25.25 -0.43 19.49
N VAL A 8 -25.10 -0.89 18.23
CA VAL A 8 -23.89 -0.61 17.44
C VAL A 8 -24.24 0.50 16.45
N GLY A 9 -24.03 1.76 16.88
CA GLY A 9 -24.10 2.92 16.01
C GLY A 9 -23.34 2.67 14.70
N SER A 10 -24.07 2.69 13.59
CA SER A 10 -23.53 2.65 12.24
C SER A 10 -22.79 3.96 11.97
N CYS A 11 -21.50 4.03 12.30
CA CYS A 11 -20.61 5.06 11.76
C CYS A 11 -20.24 4.69 10.31
N SER A 12 -21.21 4.79 9.41
CA SER A 12 -20.93 4.90 7.98
C SER A 12 -20.71 6.38 7.66
N GLU A 13 -19.61 6.95 8.16
CA GLU A 13 -19.22 8.30 7.76
C GLU A 13 -18.64 8.21 6.35
N HIS A 14 -19.38 8.73 5.38
CA HIS A 14 -18.88 9.01 4.04
C HIS A 14 -17.86 10.13 4.16
N TYR A 15 -16.57 9.80 4.09
CA TYR A 15 -15.52 10.80 3.97
C TYR A 15 -15.21 11.03 2.49
N PRO A 16 -15.34 12.27 1.99
CA PRO A 16 -14.69 12.70 0.75
C PRO A 16 -13.24 12.20 0.67
N LEU A 17 -12.79 11.85 -0.52
CA LEU A 17 -11.40 11.41 -0.75
C LEU A 17 -10.35 12.40 -0.22
N GLU A 18 -10.67 13.69 -0.27
CA GLU A 18 -9.83 14.76 0.26
C GLU A 18 -9.70 14.69 1.78
N ASP A 19 -10.77 14.29 2.48
CA ASP A 19 -10.77 14.09 3.92
C ASP A 19 -9.99 12.83 4.31
N MET A 20 -9.79 11.88 3.39
CA MET A 20 -8.98 10.67 3.61
C MET A 20 -7.49 10.94 3.80
N VAL A 21 -7.01 12.10 3.38
CA VAL A 21 -5.59 12.45 3.38
C VAL A 21 -5.32 13.55 4.41
N GLN A 22 -4.80 13.15 5.57
CA GLN A 22 -4.50 14.08 6.66
C GLN A 22 -3.11 14.71 6.49
N GLY A 23 -3.02 16.04 6.46
CA GLY A 23 -1.78 16.82 6.44
C GLY A 23 -2.04 18.34 6.45
N PRO A 24 -1.09 19.19 6.89
CA PRO A 24 -1.26 20.66 6.92
C PRO A 24 -1.41 21.27 5.52
N SER A 25 -0.81 20.61 4.52
CA SER A 25 -1.05 20.80 3.09
C SER A 25 -0.69 19.52 2.35
N LEU A 26 -1.49 19.14 1.35
CA LEU A 26 -1.20 17.99 0.49
C LEU A 26 0.03 18.25 -0.38
N SER A 27 0.91 17.25 -0.49
CA SER A 27 2.06 17.28 -1.41
C SER A 27 1.61 17.20 -2.87
N LYS A 28 2.56 17.36 -3.81
CA LYS A 28 2.29 17.12 -5.23
C LYS A 28 1.88 15.66 -5.48
N LEU A 29 2.57 14.70 -4.84
CA LEU A 29 2.23 13.28 -4.97
C LEU A 29 0.79 13.03 -4.51
N ASP A 30 0.42 13.57 -3.34
CA ASP A 30 -0.91 13.36 -2.75
C ASP A 30 -2.01 13.84 -3.70
N LYS A 31 -1.90 15.08 -4.19
CA LYS A 31 -2.89 15.67 -5.10
C LYS A 31 -2.99 14.90 -6.39
N THR A 32 -1.86 14.66 -7.07
CA THR A 32 -1.83 13.97 -8.35
C THR A 32 -2.38 12.55 -8.24
N LEU A 33 -2.04 11.81 -7.18
CA LEU A 33 -2.55 10.46 -7.00
C LEU A 33 -4.06 10.44 -6.75
N ILE A 34 -4.59 11.32 -5.90
CA ILE A 34 -6.03 11.43 -5.63
C ILE A 34 -6.78 11.79 -6.92
N GLU A 35 -6.31 12.80 -7.65
CA GLU A 35 -6.90 13.25 -8.91
C GLU A 35 -6.90 12.14 -9.96
N SER A 36 -5.75 11.52 -10.23
CA SER A 36 -5.62 10.43 -11.22
C SER A 36 -6.49 9.22 -10.85
N TRP A 37 -6.50 8.81 -9.58
CA TRP A 37 -7.30 7.66 -9.14
C TRP A 37 -8.80 7.96 -9.25
N THR A 38 -9.23 9.16 -8.88
CA THR A 38 -10.63 9.61 -9.01
C THR A 38 -11.06 9.66 -10.48
N ALA A 39 -10.21 10.17 -11.36
CA ALA A 39 -10.47 10.20 -12.79
C ALA A 39 -10.62 8.79 -13.39
N ALA A 40 -9.74 7.86 -12.99
CA ALA A 40 -9.86 6.46 -13.38
C ALA A 40 -11.17 5.83 -12.88
N ASN A 41 -11.58 6.13 -11.64
CA ASN A 41 -12.81 5.62 -11.05
C ASN A 41 -14.06 6.14 -11.80
N ASN A 42 -14.07 7.44 -12.14
CA ASN A 42 -15.17 8.10 -12.83
C ASN A 42 -15.31 7.72 -14.31
N THR A 43 -14.20 7.34 -14.97
CA THR A 43 -14.22 6.90 -16.37
C THR A 43 -14.95 5.56 -16.53
N GLY A 44 -14.92 4.72 -15.48
CA GLY A 44 -15.50 3.38 -15.49
C GLY A 44 -14.64 2.35 -16.25
N GLY A 45 -14.85 1.06 -15.97
CA GLY A 45 -14.20 -0.04 -16.68
C GLY A 45 -12.76 -0.38 -16.25
N VAL A 46 -12.15 0.37 -15.33
CA VAL A 46 -10.80 0.11 -14.82
C VAL A 46 -10.82 -0.77 -13.55
N PHE A 47 -11.84 -0.62 -12.71
CA PHE A 47 -11.98 -1.35 -11.44
C PHE A 47 -12.96 -2.51 -11.58
N ASN A 48 -12.66 -3.62 -10.91
CA ASN A 48 -13.57 -4.77 -10.85
C ASN A 48 -14.84 -4.49 -10.03
N TYR A 49 -14.76 -3.56 -9.08
CA TYR A 49 -15.84 -3.15 -8.18
C TYR A 49 -15.51 -1.81 -7.49
N GLY A 50 -16.53 -1.13 -6.98
CA GLY A 50 -16.39 0.13 -6.25
C GLY A 50 -16.04 -0.05 -4.76
N VAL A 51 -15.48 0.99 -4.14
CA VAL A 51 -15.05 0.99 -2.72
C VAL A 51 -15.55 2.20 -1.93
N ASP A 52 -16.51 2.95 -2.48
CA ASP A 52 -17.02 4.19 -1.86
C ASP A 52 -17.78 3.96 -0.55
N ASN A 53 -18.22 2.71 -0.31
CA ASN A 53 -19.16 2.34 0.75
C ASN A 53 -18.76 1.06 1.48
N VAL A 54 -17.46 0.85 1.74
CA VAL A 54 -17.01 -0.33 2.48
C VAL A 54 -17.30 -0.14 3.98
N PRO A 55 -18.24 -0.91 4.58
CA PRO A 55 -18.52 -0.80 6.01
C PRO A 55 -17.25 -1.08 6.80
N THR A 56 -16.87 -0.10 7.63
CA THR A 56 -15.61 -0.11 8.38
C THR A 56 -15.90 0.05 9.86
N LYS A 57 -15.28 -0.79 10.70
CA LYS A 57 -15.40 -0.72 12.16
C LYS A 57 -14.03 -0.88 12.79
N ILE A 58 -13.75 -0.07 13.81
CA ILE A 58 -12.60 -0.28 14.70
C ILE A 58 -13.07 -1.17 15.85
N LEU A 59 -12.42 -2.32 16.01
CA LEU A 59 -12.73 -3.24 17.11
C LEU A 59 -12.24 -2.66 18.44
N PRO A 60 -13.01 -2.86 19.53
CA PRO A 60 -12.56 -2.47 20.86
C PRO A 60 -11.33 -3.26 21.29
N GLY A 61 -10.52 -2.67 22.17
CA GLY A 61 -9.31 -3.28 22.72
C GLY A 61 -8.03 -2.53 22.33
N LYS A 62 -6.91 -2.93 22.94
CA LYS A 62 -5.66 -2.17 22.86
C LYS A 62 -5.09 -1.99 21.45
N TYR A 63 -5.40 -2.92 20.55
CA TYR A 63 -4.85 -2.92 19.18
C TYR A 63 -5.67 -2.11 18.17
N GLY A 64 -6.91 -1.71 18.51
CA GLY A 64 -7.76 -0.91 17.61
C GLY A 64 -7.86 -1.46 16.19
N ILE A 65 -8.15 -2.77 16.04
CA ILE A 65 -8.12 -3.44 14.73
C ILE A 65 -9.18 -2.83 13.81
N VAL A 66 -8.75 -2.33 12.64
CA VAL A 66 -9.65 -1.83 11.59
C VAL A 66 -10.16 -3.02 10.78
N VAL A 67 -11.48 -3.21 10.77
CA VAL A 67 -12.16 -4.28 10.03
C VAL A 67 -13.02 -3.67 8.94
N GLN A 68 -12.93 -4.23 7.74
CA GLN A 68 -13.67 -3.77 6.57
C GLN A 68 -14.44 -4.94 5.93
N LEU A 69 -15.74 -4.76 5.69
CA LEU A 69 -16.57 -5.76 5.03
C LEU A 69 -16.70 -5.47 3.54
N ASN A 70 -15.75 -5.98 2.74
CA ASN A 70 -15.80 -5.85 1.29
C ASN A 70 -16.30 -7.16 0.64
N LYS A 71 -17.62 -7.30 0.47
CA LYS A 71 -18.29 -8.50 -0.07
C LYS A 71 -17.87 -8.77 -1.52
N ASP A 72 -17.85 -7.72 -2.31
CA ASP A 72 -17.50 -7.73 -3.73
C ASP A 72 -16.06 -8.19 -3.96
N ARG A 73 -15.13 -7.69 -3.14
CA ARG A 73 -13.74 -8.15 -3.17
C ARG A 73 -13.59 -9.63 -2.84
N ALA A 74 -14.38 -10.15 -1.90
CA ALA A 74 -14.29 -11.55 -1.49
C ALA A 74 -14.58 -12.51 -2.65
N THR A 75 -15.40 -12.09 -3.63
CA THR A 75 -15.79 -12.90 -4.78
C THR A 75 -15.06 -12.52 -6.07
N MET A 76 -14.76 -11.24 -6.27
CA MET A 76 -14.22 -10.70 -7.54
C MET A 76 -12.70 -10.50 -7.56
N ARG A 77 -12.02 -10.64 -6.42
CA ARG A 77 -10.54 -10.60 -6.42
C ARG A 77 -9.98 -11.87 -7.07
N ARG A 78 -8.92 -11.70 -7.87
CA ARG A 78 -8.11 -12.81 -8.37
C ARG A 78 -7.64 -13.70 -7.21
N LYS A 79 -7.85 -15.02 -7.34
CA LYS A 79 -7.28 -16.01 -6.43
C LYS A 79 -5.74 -15.93 -6.50
N PRO A 80 -5.03 -15.84 -5.38
CA PRO A 80 -3.58 -15.94 -5.37
C PRO A 80 -3.13 -17.22 -6.08
N ALA A 81 -2.08 -17.13 -6.90
CA ALA A 81 -1.46 -18.32 -7.46
C ALA A 81 -0.86 -19.17 -6.32
N PRO A 82 -0.88 -20.50 -6.42
CA PRO A 82 -0.36 -21.38 -5.38
C PRO A 82 1.18 -21.41 -5.45
N PHE A 83 1.82 -20.32 -5.01
CA PHE A 83 3.27 -20.25 -4.90
C PHE A 83 3.75 -21.20 -3.79
N GLN A 84 4.76 -21.99 -4.10
CA GLN A 84 5.36 -22.97 -3.19
C GLN A 84 6.57 -22.39 -2.46
N HIS A 85 7.22 -21.39 -3.06
CA HIS A 85 8.42 -20.77 -2.51
C HIS A 85 8.29 -19.25 -2.47
N VAL A 86 8.92 -18.63 -1.47
CA VAL A 86 9.00 -17.16 -1.36
C VAL A 86 9.74 -16.59 -2.57
N GLN A 87 10.73 -17.33 -3.08
CA GLN A 87 11.49 -16.98 -4.28
C GLN A 87 11.14 -17.95 -5.40
N GLU A 88 10.47 -17.44 -6.42
CA GLU A 88 10.21 -18.13 -7.68
C GLU A 88 10.60 -17.22 -8.84
N PRO A 89 11.11 -17.77 -9.96
CA PRO A 89 11.51 -16.95 -11.10
C PRO A 89 10.30 -16.23 -11.71
N PHE A 90 10.53 -15.00 -12.17
CA PHE A 90 9.56 -14.30 -13.00
C PHE A 90 9.28 -15.11 -14.27
N SER A 91 8.04 -15.01 -14.78
CA SER A 91 7.62 -15.69 -16.01
C SER A 91 6.77 -14.77 -16.86
N ASP A 92 7.25 -14.45 -18.06
CA ASP A 92 6.50 -13.71 -19.08
C ASP A 92 5.23 -14.44 -19.55
N ASN A 93 5.12 -15.75 -19.30
CA ASN A 93 3.92 -16.51 -19.65
C ASN A 93 2.75 -16.25 -18.69
N HIS A 94 3.04 -15.87 -17.45
CA HIS A 94 2.02 -15.54 -16.45
C HIS A 94 1.58 -14.09 -16.58
N PHE A 95 0.46 -13.73 -15.93
CA PHE A 95 0.07 -12.32 -15.85
C PHE A 95 1.19 -11.51 -15.17
N ASN A 96 1.50 -10.36 -15.75
CA ASN A 96 2.43 -9.40 -15.20
C ASN A 96 1.99 -7.97 -15.60
N PHE A 97 2.48 -6.97 -14.87
CA PHE A 97 2.08 -5.58 -15.09
C PHE A 97 2.55 -4.93 -16.41
N SER A 98 3.41 -5.55 -17.23
CA SER A 98 3.71 -5.00 -18.56
C SER A 98 2.58 -5.26 -19.58
N LYS A 99 1.56 -6.02 -19.18
CA LYS A 99 0.39 -6.40 -20.00
C LYS A 99 -0.86 -5.57 -19.70
N ILE A 100 -0.80 -4.61 -18.77
CA ILE A 100 -1.96 -3.79 -18.42
C ILE A 100 -2.23 -2.75 -19.52
N PRO A 101 -3.49 -2.34 -19.73
CA PRO A 101 -3.80 -1.21 -20.59
C PRO A 101 -3.28 0.10 -19.98
N HIS A 102 -2.98 1.08 -20.83
CA HIS A 102 -2.56 2.43 -20.39
C HIS A 102 -3.61 3.11 -19.49
N SER A 103 -4.89 2.74 -19.57
CA SER A 103 -5.94 3.25 -18.68
C SER A 103 -5.74 2.88 -17.21
N GLU A 104 -4.90 1.89 -16.89
CA GLU A 104 -4.53 1.54 -15.52
C GLU A 104 -3.34 2.36 -14.98
N LEU A 105 -2.63 3.13 -15.82
CA LEU A 105 -1.51 3.97 -15.38
C LEU A 105 -2.02 5.24 -14.70
N LEU A 106 -1.53 5.53 -13.47
CA LEU A 106 -1.90 6.73 -12.72
C LEU A 106 -0.85 7.84 -12.82
N LEU A 107 0.42 7.49 -12.59
CA LEU A 107 1.56 8.39 -12.75
C LEU A 107 2.88 7.61 -12.79
N ASP A 108 3.89 8.22 -13.41
CA ASP A 108 5.28 7.78 -13.35
C ASP A 108 6.06 8.56 -12.28
N ILE A 109 7.01 7.88 -11.64
CA ILE A 109 7.85 8.41 -10.57
C ILE A 109 9.32 8.16 -10.92
N THR A 110 10.10 9.22 -10.82
CA THR A 110 11.56 9.17 -10.94
C THR A 110 12.18 9.74 -9.67
N ILE A 111 13.05 8.97 -9.02
CA ILE A 111 13.75 9.34 -7.79
C ILE A 111 15.25 9.40 -8.08
N HIS A 112 15.84 10.58 -7.91
CA HIS A 112 17.27 10.81 -8.10
C HIS A 112 18.03 10.60 -6.79
N ARG A 113 19.09 9.79 -6.81
CA ARG A 113 19.86 9.47 -5.60
C ARG A 113 20.88 10.56 -5.32
N SER A 114 20.60 11.45 -4.36
CA SER A 114 21.51 12.56 -4.03
C SER A 114 22.91 12.14 -3.57
N ASN A 115 23.03 11.02 -2.85
CA ASN A 115 24.31 10.50 -2.38
C ASN A 115 25.13 9.79 -3.47
N SER A 116 24.58 9.63 -4.67
CA SER A 116 25.27 9.03 -5.81
C SER A 116 24.72 9.65 -7.10
N PRO A 117 25.09 10.89 -7.43
CA PRO A 117 24.54 11.61 -8.59
C PRO A 117 24.80 10.88 -9.92
N ASP A 118 25.88 10.12 -9.98
CA ASP A 118 26.26 9.31 -11.14
C ASP A 118 25.52 7.96 -11.20
N ALA A 119 24.81 7.57 -10.13
CA ALA A 119 24.00 6.36 -10.15
C ALA A 119 22.71 6.62 -10.94
N PRO A 120 22.19 5.61 -11.67
CA PRO A 120 20.93 5.74 -12.37
C PRO A 120 19.80 6.08 -11.39
N ALA A 121 18.87 6.93 -11.85
CA ALA A 121 17.65 7.23 -11.12
C ALA A 121 16.83 5.96 -10.91
N LEU A 122 16.07 5.92 -9.83
CA LEU A 122 15.08 4.90 -9.57
C LEU A 122 13.79 5.29 -10.29
N GLU A 123 13.40 4.48 -11.28
CA GLU A 123 12.19 4.69 -12.06
C GLU A 123 11.12 3.67 -11.68
N GLY A 124 9.86 4.09 -11.74
CA GLY A 124 8.72 3.22 -11.54
C GLY A 124 7.40 3.96 -11.77
N SER A 125 6.30 3.29 -11.48
CA SER A 125 4.96 3.82 -11.75
C SER A 125 3.99 3.47 -10.63
N LEU A 126 3.00 4.32 -10.42
CA LEU A 126 1.77 3.95 -9.71
C LEU A 126 0.71 3.59 -10.74
N ILE A 127 0.08 2.44 -10.53
CA ILE A 127 -1.02 1.94 -11.35
C ILE A 127 -2.25 1.67 -10.49
N VAL A 128 -3.41 1.61 -11.11
CA VAL A 128 -4.64 1.19 -10.44
C VAL A 128 -4.47 -0.22 -9.89
N ASN A 129 -4.93 -0.44 -8.66
CA ASN A 129 -5.26 -1.79 -8.23
C ASN A 129 -6.70 -2.09 -8.66
N THR A 130 -6.87 -2.92 -9.68
CA THR A 130 -8.19 -3.30 -10.22
C THR A 130 -9.09 -4.00 -9.20
N ALA A 131 -8.52 -4.53 -8.10
CA ALA A 131 -9.22 -5.08 -6.95
C ALA A 131 -8.90 -4.28 -5.66
N PRO A 132 -9.37 -3.02 -5.56
CA PRO A 132 -9.03 -2.13 -4.46
C PRO A 132 -9.60 -2.63 -3.12
N ILE A 133 -9.07 -2.09 -2.00
CA ILE A 133 -9.56 -2.39 -0.63
C ILE A 133 -10.25 -1.17 -0.03
N CYS A 134 -9.74 0.01 -0.37
CA CYS A 134 -10.24 1.32 -0.03
C CYS A 134 -10.05 2.24 -1.24
N PRO A 135 -10.71 3.40 -1.26
CA PRO A 135 -10.41 4.44 -2.23
C PRO A 135 -8.91 4.76 -2.22
N THR A 136 -8.35 5.18 -3.36
CA THR A 136 -6.90 5.42 -3.62
C THR A 136 -5.98 4.19 -3.61
N HIS A 137 -6.50 2.97 -3.37
CA HIS A 137 -5.66 1.78 -3.42
C HIS A 137 -5.10 1.56 -4.84
N CYS A 138 -3.79 1.65 -4.94
CA CYS A 138 -2.97 1.52 -6.14
C CYS A 138 -1.82 0.54 -5.90
N LEU A 139 -1.08 0.21 -6.96
CA LEU A 139 0.13 -0.59 -6.90
C LEU A 139 1.32 0.26 -7.32
N LEU A 140 2.40 0.22 -6.54
CA LEU A 140 3.67 0.86 -6.83
C LEU A 140 4.61 -0.16 -7.46
N LEU A 141 5.07 0.10 -8.67
CA LEU A 141 5.92 -0.79 -9.47
C LEU A 141 7.33 -0.21 -9.60
N PRO A 142 8.32 -0.73 -8.86
CA PRO A 142 9.72 -0.36 -9.10
C PRO A 142 10.20 -0.99 -10.40
N SER A 143 10.68 -0.17 -11.33
CA SER A 143 11.32 -0.58 -12.58
C SER A 143 10.59 -1.71 -13.32
N PRO A 144 9.30 -1.54 -13.68
CA PRO A 144 8.47 -2.63 -14.22
C PRO A 144 9.03 -3.25 -15.50
N ALA A 145 9.82 -2.52 -16.28
CA ALA A 145 10.49 -3.02 -17.48
C ALA A 145 11.58 -4.07 -17.19
N ARG A 146 12.07 -4.18 -15.95
CA ARG A 146 13.09 -5.17 -15.55
C ARG A 146 12.53 -6.58 -15.35
N HIS A 147 11.21 -6.75 -15.31
CA HIS A 147 10.58 -8.05 -15.15
C HIS A 147 11.09 -8.80 -13.89
N CYS A 148 11.24 -8.07 -12.78
CA CYS A 148 11.73 -8.64 -11.53
C CYS A 148 10.64 -9.51 -10.85
N PRO A 149 11.01 -10.64 -10.22
CA PRO A 149 10.07 -11.41 -9.40
C PRO A 149 9.61 -10.60 -8.17
N GLN A 150 8.52 -11.03 -7.52
CA GLN A 150 7.96 -10.43 -6.31
C GLN A 150 8.85 -10.71 -5.08
N LEU A 151 10.03 -10.11 -5.08
CA LEU A 151 11.06 -10.27 -4.07
C LEU A 151 11.63 -8.90 -3.69
N LEU A 152 11.81 -8.69 -2.38
CA LEU A 152 12.36 -7.44 -1.88
C LEU A 152 13.84 -7.31 -2.26
N ASP A 153 14.20 -6.19 -2.89
CA ASP A 153 15.59 -5.80 -3.11
C ASP A 153 15.86 -4.37 -2.58
N GLN A 154 17.12 -3.96 -2.62
CA GLN A 154 17.54 -2.66 -2.09
C GLN A 154 16.96 -1.48 -2.89
N ASP A 155 16.89 -1.61 -4.21
CA ASP A 155 16.48 -0.53 -5.11
C ASP A 155 14.97 -0.28 -5.01
N GLY A 156 14.17 -1.35 -5.01
CA GLY A 156 12.74 -1.28 -4.82
C GLY A 156 12.35 -0.86 -3.41
N LEU A 157 13.08 -1.29 -2.38
CA LEU A 157 12.86 -0.79 -1.01
C LEU A 157 13.17 0.72 -0.91
N HIS A 158 14.26 1.19 -1.52
CA HIS A 158 14.59 2.60 -1.55
C HIS A 158 13.52 3.40 -2.29
N PHE A 159 13.08 2.91 -3.47
CA PHE A 159 12.01 3.54 -4.25
C PHE A 159 10.69 3.63 -3.46
N ALA A 160 10.30 2.56 -2.78
CA ALA A 160 9.10 2.51 -1.94
C ALA A 160 9.18 3.51 -0.77
N LEU A 161 10.32 3.54 -0.06
CA LEU A 161 10.52 4.46 1.06
C LEU A 161 10.52 5.91 0.58
N SER A 162 11.27 6.25 -0.47
CA SER A 162 11.27 7.60 -1.04
C SER A 162 9.87 8.02 -1.48
N THR A 163 9.09 7.12 -2.08
CA THR A 163 7.69 7.39 -2.44
C THR A 163 6.82 7.71 -1.21
N VAL A 164 7.02 7.01 -0.09
CA VAL A 164 6.36 7.36 1.18
C VAL A 164 6.73 8.77 1.65
N PHE A 165 8.01 9.15 1.54
CA PHE A 165 8.47 10.48 1.95
C PHE A 165 8.09 11.62 1.01
N LEU A 166 7.69 11.32 -0.24
CA LEU A 166 7.09 12.30 -1.14
C LEU A 166 5.67 12.71 -0.69
N SER A 167 4.99 11.87 0.08
CA SER A 167 3.68 12.21 0.66
C SER A 167 3.84 13.12 1.88
N ALA A 168 2.98 14.13 1.99
CA ALA A 168 2.87 14.94 3.20
C ALA A 168 1.92 14.29 4.22
N SER A 169 1.27 13.19 3.87
CA SER A 169 0.26 12.54 4.69
C SER A 169 0.79 11.35 5.47
N ARG A 170 0.44 11.33 6.76
CA ARG A 170 0.71 10.15 7.62
C ARG A 170 -0.18 8.96 7.28
N SER A 171 -1.28 9.19 6.56
CA SER A 171 -2.21 8.15 6.15
C SER A 171 -1.68 7.31 4.99
N PHE A 172 -0.71 7.82 4.23
CA PHE A 172 -0.12 7.12 3.09
C PHE A 172 0.76 5.97 3.56
N ARG A 173 0.44 4.77 3.10
CA ARG A 173 1.15 3.54 3.48
C ARG A 173 1.50 2.74 2.25
N VAL A 174 2.66 2.10 2.32
CA VAL A 174 3.14 1.16 1.31
C VAL A 174 3.40 -0.18 1.98
N GLY A 175 2.97 -1.27 1.34
CA GLY A 175 3.09 -2.64 1.88
C GLY A 175 3.44 -3.65 0.80
N LEU A 176 4.24 -4.65 1.14
CA LEU A 176 4.62 -5.74 0.23
C LEU A 176 4.09 -7.06 0.75
N ASN A 177 3.46 -7.82 -0.14
CA ASN A 177 3.16 -9.24 0.08
C ASN A 177 4.17 -10.05 -0.73
N SER A 178 4.92 -10.94 -0.06
CA SER A 178 5.76 -11.94 -0.74
C SER A 178 4.89 -13.06 -1.32
N LEU A 179 5.44 -13.90 -2.21
CA LEU A 179 4.71 -14.99 -2.88
C LEU A 179 3.97 -15.93 -1.91
N CYS A 180 4.63 -16.37 -0.83
CA CYS A 180 3.99 -17.20 0.22
C CYS A 180 3.23 -16.39 1.29
N ALA A 181 3.04 -15.08 1.08
CA ALA A 181 2.31 -14.17 1.97
C ALA A 181 1.11 -13.55 1.23
N LEU A 182 0.39 -14.36 0.46
CA LEU A 182 -0.84 -13.99 -0.26
C LEU A 182 -0.66 -12.98 -1.42
N ALA A 183 0.54 -12.86 -1.99
CA ALA A 183 0.69 -12.17 -3.27
C ALA A 183 -0.07 -12.90 -4.37
N SER A 184 -0.69 -12.15 -5.29
CA SER A 184 -1.43 -12.74 -6.42
C SER A 184 -0.67 -12.72 -7.75
N VAL A 185 0.45 -12.01 -7.82
CA VAL A 185 1.22 -11.79 -9.06
C VAL A 185 2.72 -11.91 -8.72
N ASN A 186 3.47 -12.66 -9.53
CA ASN A 186 4.92 -12.72 -9.44
C ASN A 186 5.57 -11.69 -10.39
N HIS A 187 5.38 -10.40 -10.08
CA HIS A 187 6.06 -9.28 -10.72
C HIS A 187 6.21 -8.20 -9.63
N TYR A 188 7.42 -7.70 -9.40
CA TYR A 188 7.75 -6.83 -8.27
C TYR A 188 6.81 -5.61 -8.14
N HIS A 189 6.05 -5.57 -7.05
CA HIS A 189 5.10 -4.52 -6.72
C HIS A 189 4.91 -4.35 -5.21
N TYR A 190 4.50 -3.15 -4.83
CA TYR A 190 3.95 -2.85 -3.52
C TYR A 190 2.48 -2.43 -3.67
N HIS A 191 1.72 -2.61 -2.61
CA HIS A 191 0.44 -1.94 -2.40
C HIS A 191 0.69 -0.53 -1.86
N ALA A 192 -0.03 0.47 -2.37
CA ALA A 192 0.01 1.83 -1.88
C ALA A 192 -1.43 2.36 -1.69
N TYR A 193 -1.71 2.98 -0.56
CA TYR A 193 -3.05 3.51 -0.25
C TYR A 193 -3.02 4.50 0.92
N TYR A 194 -4.06 5.34 1.01
CA TYR A 194 -4.33 6.13 2.20
C TYR A 194 -5.31 5.40 3.12
N LEU A 195 -4.96 5.31 4.40
CA LEU A 195 -5.87 4.82 5.44
C LEU A 195 -5.86 5.83 6.59
N GLN A 196 -7.00 6.48 6.85
CA GLN A 196 -7.10 7.53 7.87
C GLN A 196 -6.87 7.00 9.28
N GLN A 197 -7.32 5.78 9.55
CA GLN A 197 -7.25 5.19 10.87
C GLN A 197 -5.79 4.97 11.24
N ARG A 198 -5.41 5.48 12.42
CA ARG A 198 -4.09 5.22 12.98
C ARG A 198 -4.01 3.77 13.41
N LEU A 199 -3.01 3.04 12.92
CA LEU A 199 -2.80 1.66 13.30
C LEU A 199 -1.95 1.58 14.56
N TYR A 200 -2.21 0.59 15.41
CA TYR A 200 -1.42 0.35 16.63
C TYR A 200 0.09 0.27 16.35
N LEU A 201 0.47 -0.27 15.19
CA LEU A 201 1.85 -0.37 14.71
C LEU A 201 2.62 0.96 14.73
N GLU A 202 1.93 2.10 14.63
CA GLU A 202 2.54 3.43 14.60
C GLU A 202 2.90 3.98 15.98
N THR A 203 2.40 3.34 17.04
CA THR A 203 2.61 3.73 18.44
C THR A 203 3.00 2.57 19.34
N ALA A 204 3.19 1.38 18.76
CA ALA A 204 3.53 0.19 19.51
C ALA A 204 4.87 0.38 20.23
N ASP A 205 4.93 -0.08 21.47
CA ASP A 205 6.19 -0.13 22.20
C ASP A 205 7.12 -1.16 21.55
N VAL A 206 8.40 -0.84 21.50
CA VAL A 206 9.42 -1.69 20.86
C VAL A 206 10.61 -1.91 21.77
N VAL A 207 11.22 -3.09 21.65
CA VAL A 207 12.45 -3.48 22.35
C VAL A 207 13.57 -3.65 21.34
N GLN A 208 14.75 -3.11 21.63
CA GLN A 208 15.90 -3.22 20.75
C GLN A 208 16.40 -4.67 20.69
N VAL A 209 16.63 -5.16 19.47
CA VAL A 209 17.21 -6.49 19.21
C VAL A 209 18.69 -6.36 18.93
N SER A 210 19.07 -5.54 17.94
CA SER A 210 20.47 -5.28 17.58
C SER A 210 20.58 -4.07 16.66
N GLY A 211 21.53 -3.17 16.89
CA GLY A 211 21.72 -1.99 16.05
C GLY A 211 20.42 -1.18 15.88
N PRO A 212 20.00 -0.81 14.66
CA PRO A 212 18.75 -0.09 14.40
C PRO A 212 17.51 -1.02 14.34
N CYS A 213 17.65 -2.31 14.65
CA CYS A 213 16.57 -3.29 14.61
C CYS A 213 15.91 -3.44 15.99
N TYR A 214 14.59 -3.33 15.99
CA TYR A 214 13.72 -3.50 17.15
C TYR A 214 12.67 -4.58 16.89
N THR A 215 11.97 -5.02 17.93
CA THR A 215 10.79 -5.88 17.82
C THR A 215 9.66 -5.34 18.69
N PHE A 216 8.41 -5.69 18.39
CA PHE A 216 7.26 -5.25 19.18
C PHE A 216 7.33 -5.84 20.59
N ALA A 217 7.09 -5.00 21.61
CA ALA A 217 7.06 -5.43 23.01
C ALA A 217 5.81 -6.28 23.31
N ASP A 218 4.67 -5.93 22.70
CA ASP A 218 3.37 -6.47 23.08
C ASP A 218 2.37 -6.62 21.91
N TYR A 219 2.85 -6.57 20.66
CA TYR A 219 2.02 -6.80 19.47
C TYR A 219 1.78 -8.29 19.23
N PHE A 220 0.58 -8.64 18.78
CA PHE A 220 0.16 -10.05 18.62
C PHE A 220 0.91 -10.78 17.49
N ALA A 221 1.44 -10.03 16.51
CA ALA A 221 2.25 -10.59 15.44
C ALA A 221 3.72 -10.22 15.70
N PRO A 222 4.65 -11.21 15.74
CA PRO A 222 6.06 -10.91 15.83
C PRO A 222 6.53 -10.18 14.57
N GLY A 223 7.49 -9.28 14.72
CA GLY A 223 8.03 -8.52 13.60
C GLY A 223 9.28 -7.75 13.97
N PHE A 224 10.03 -7.37 12.94
CA PHE A 224 11.15 -6.45 13.08
C PHE A 224 10.68 -5.04 12.72
N VAL A 225 11.13 -4.06 13.49
CA VAL A 225 10.80 -2.65 13.35
C VAL A 225 12.07 -1.86 13.16
N PHE A 226 12.05 -0.98 12.16
CA PHE A 226 13.13 -0.05 11.86
C PHE A 226 12.54 1.35 11.86
N GLN A 227 13.12 2.25 12.66
CA GLN A 227 12.72 3.65 12.65
C GLN A 227 13.59 4.42 11.67
N ILE A 228 12.97 5.01 10.66
CA ILE A 228 13.63 5.81 9.63
C ILE A 228 13.16 7.25 9.81
N ARG A 229 14.09 8.22 9.80
CA ARG A 229 13.74 9.63 9.77
C ARG A 229 13.95 10.14 8.34
N SER A 230 13.23 11.20 7.95
CA SER A 230 13.35 11.76 6.59
C SER A 230 14.79 12.18 6.23
N HIS A 231 15.57 12.63 7.21
CA HIS A 231 17.00 12.94 7.03
C HIS A 231 17.93 11.72 7.07
N SER A 232 17.40 10.54 7.40
CA SER A 232 18.13 9.26 7.41
C SER A 232 18.14 8.61 6.02
N LEU A 233 17.20 9.00 5.14
CA LEU A 233 17.32 8.74 3.73
C LEU A 233 18.20 9.82 3.07
N PRO A 234 18.92 9.47 2.00
CA PRO A 234 19.52 10.48 1.12
C PRO A 234 18.44 11.52 0.78
N ARG A 235 18.71 12.81 1.04
CA ARG A 235 17.72 13.87 0.74
C ARG A 235 17.64 14.04 -0.76
N ASP A 236 16.48 13.82 -1.37
CA ASP A 236 16.21 14.14 -2.77
C ASP A 236 16.20 15.67 -3.00
#